data_AF-A0A4V2I347-F1
#
_entry.id   AF-A0A4V2I347-F1
#
_cell.length_a   1.000
_cell.length_b   1.000
_cell.length_c   1.000
_cell.angle_alpha   90.00
_cell.angle_beta   90.00
_cell.angle_gamma   90.00
#
_symmetry.space_group_name_H-M   'P 1'
#
loop_
_entity.id
_entity.type
_entity.pdbx_description
1 polymer ?
#
loop_
_entity_poly.entity_id
_entity_poly.type
_entity_poly.pdbx_seq_one_letter_code
_entity_poly.pdbx_strand_id
1 'polypeptide(L)'
;MPHANAPLSLMLAFIMFAILIISTLLLLFSYLSYRENTHPLWSEYVAVSEKIPKPHGKPNSIEMVFYWKNCPSYKYSTEKDYWNSMAIHCFKEGLLVKRSFFLFWREPIFISWSRIEEKHNFRAWIAKRRALQIKNTSLYFSITESSYQQCGKMVKDES
;
A
#
# COMPACT_ATOMS: atom_id res chain seq x y z
N MET A 1 -13.86 -3.19 -61.03
CA MET A 1 -13.71 -1.90 -60.31
C MET A 1 -13.77 -2.18 -58.81
N PRO A 2 -12.68 -2.07 -58.04
CA PRO A 2 -12.68 -2.47 -56.64
C PRO A 2 -12.65 -1.25 -55.71
N HIS A 3 -13.78 -0.62 -55.40
CA HIS A 3 -13.83 0.42 -54.36
C HIS A 3 -15.20 0.45 -53.67
N ALA A 4 -15.41 -0.46 -52.72
CA ALA A 4 -16.51 -0.34 -51.74
C ALA A 4 -16.21 -0.93 -50.35
N ASN A 5 -15.04 -1.57 -50.13
CA ASN A 5 -14.75 -2.28 -48.86
C ASN A 5 -13.77 -1.55 -47.92
N ALA A 6 -13.21 -0.40 -48.34
CA ALA A 6 -12.28 0.39 -47.54
C ALA A 6 -12.85 0.90 -46.19
N PRO A 7 -14.12 1.36 -46.08
CA PRO A 7 -14.62 1.89 -44.81
C PRO A 7 -14.92 0.78 -43.79
N LEU A 8 -15.39 -0.39 -44.24
CA LEU A 8 -15.70 -1.52 -43.35
C LEU A 8 -14.42 -2.19 -42.83
N SER A 9 -13.43 -2.41 -43.69
CA SER A 9 -12.14 -3.00 -43.29
C SER A 9 -11.39 -2.11 -42.30
N LEU A 10 -11.41 -0.79 -42.51
CA LEU A 10 -10.84 0.18 -41.58
C LEU A 10 -11.57 0.19 -40.24
N MET A 11 -12.91 0.16 -40.24
CA MET A 11 -13.72 0.08 -39.01
C MET A 11 -13.43 -1.19 -38.20
N LEU A 12 -13.35 -2.35 -38.87
CA LEU A 12 -13.00 -3.61 -38.23
C LEU A 12 -11.59 -3.58 -37.63
N ALA A 13 -10.61 -2.99 -38.33
CA ALA A 13 -9.26 -2.83 -37.81
C ALA A 13 -9.23 -1.97 -36.53
N PHE A 14 -9.98 -0.86 -36.48
CA PHE A 14 -10.11 -0.04 -35.27
C PHE A 14 -10.74 -0.80 -34.10
N ILE A 15 -11.79 -1.59 -34.35
CA ILE A 15 -12.44 -2.40 -33.33
C ILE A 15 -11.46 -3.46 -32.79
N MET A 16 -10.75 -4.17 -33.67
CA MET A 16 -9.75 -5.17 -33.26
C MET A 16 -8.61 -4.55 -32.46
N PHE A 17 -8.14 -3.36 -32.85
CA PHE A 17 -7.11 -2.63 -32.12
C PHE A 17 -7.60 -2.17 -30.73
N ALA A 18 -8.84 -1.68 -30.64
CA ALA A 18 -9.43 -1.31 -29.35
C ALA A 18 -9.58 -2.53 -28.42
N ILE A 19 -10.03 -3.67 -28.95
CA ILE A 19 -10.10 -4.93 -28.20
C ILE A 19 -8.72 -5.32 -27.67
N LEU A 20 -7.68 -5.27 -28.51
CA LEU A 20 -6.31 -5.60 -28.11
C LEU A 20 -5.82 -4.70 -26.95
N ILE A 21 -6.08 -3.39 -27.02
CA ILE A 21 -5.74 -2.45 -25.94
C ILE A 21 -6.48 -2.82 -24.66
N ILE A 22 -7.80 -3.03 -24.73
CA ILE A 22 -8.63 -3.37 -23.57
C ILE A 22 -8.17 -4.68 -22.93
N SER A 23 -7.94 -5.72 -23.73
CA SER A 23 -7.44 -7.02 -23.25
C SER A 23 -6.07 -6.87 -22.59
N THR A 24 -5.18 -6.07 -23.14
CA THR A 24 -3.84 -5.82 -22.55
C THR A 24 -3.96 -5.11 -21.20
N LEU A 25 -4.82 -4.10 -21.10
CA LEU A 25 -5.06 -3.38 -19.84
C LEU A 25 -5.70 -4.30 -18.78
N LEU A 26 -6.63 -5.15 -19.18
CA LEU A 26 -7.24 -6.14 -18.28
C LEU A 26 -6.20 -7.15 -17.77
N LEU A 27 -5.35 -7.68 -18.65
CA LEU A 27 -4.28 -8.60 -18.26
C LEU A 27 -3.28 -7.94 -17.32
N LEU A 28 -2.89 -6.70 -17.59
CA LEU A 28 -2.02 -5.92 -16.70
C LEU A 28 -2.67 -5.73 -15.33
N PHE A 29 -3.95 -5.34 -15.30
CA PHE A 29 -4.70 -5.16 -14.06
C PHE A 29 -4.82 -6.47 -13.26
N SER A 30 -5.15 -7.57 -13.92
CA SER A 30 -5.21 -8.91 -13.32
C SER A 30 -3.86 -9.34 -12.76
N TYR A 31 -2.77 -9.13 -13.50
CA TYR A 31 -1.42 -9.44 -13.06
C TYR A 31 -1.02 -8.63 -11.82
N LEU A 32 -1.23 -7.31 -11.85
CA LEU A 32 -0.95 -6.43 -10.71
C LEU A 32 -1.79 -6.85 -9.50
N SER A 33 -3.10 -7.10 -9.69
CA SER A 33 -3.97 -7.54 -8.60
C SER A 33 -3.53 -8.90 -8.04
N TYR A 34 -3.13 -9.85 -8.88
CA TYR A 34 -2.61 -11.15 -8.44
C TYR A 34 -1.33 -11.03 -7.62
N ARG A 35 -0.34 -10.26 -8.11
CA ARG A 35 0.93 -10.01 -7.41
C ARG A 35 0.70 -9.40 -6.03
N GLU A 36 -0.19 -8.40 -5.95
CA GLU A 36 -0.52 -7.71 -4.71
C GLU A 36 -1.32 -8.61 -3.75
N ASN A 37 -2.23 -9.45 -4.26
CA ASN A 37 -3.02 -10.40 -3.46
C ASN A 37 -2.21 -11.62 -2.99
N THR A 38 -1.13 -11.99 -3.67
CA THR A 38 -0.27 -13.10 -3.25
C THR A 38 0.92 -12.65 -2.40
N HIS A 39 1.00 -11.36 -2.07
CA HIS A 39 2.09 -10.85 -1.25
C HIS A 39 2.04 -11.44 0.18
N PRO A 40 3.11 -12.12 0.64
CA PRO A 40 3.10 -12.83 1.93
C PRO A 40 2.89 -11.89 3.12
N LEU A 41 3.43 -10.66 3.05
CA LEU A 41 3.30 -9.66 4.13
C LEU A 41 1.85 -9.30 4.47
N TRP A 42 0.90 -9.44 3.53
CA TRP A 42 -0.51 -9.13 3.84
C TRP A 42 -1.08 -10.01 4.93
N SER A 43 -0.77 -11.31 4.88
CA SER A 43 -1.24 -12.26 5.89
C SER A 43 -0.76 -11.87 7.30
N GLU A 44 0.45 -11.34 7.40
CA GLU A 44 1.02 -10.86 8.65
C GLU A 44 0.33 -9.58 9.15
N TYR A 45 -0.04 -8.66 8.25
CA TYR A 45 -0.85 -7.48 8.61
C TYR A 45 -2.25 -7.86 9.12
N VAL A 46 -2.91 -8.81 8.45
CA VAL A 46 -4.24 -9.26 8.87
C VAL A 46 -4.18 -9.91 10.24
N ALA A 47 -3.14 -10.70 10.51
CA ALA A 47 -2.96 -11.37 11.80
C ALA A 47 -2.84 -10.40 12.98
N VAL A 48 -2.28 -9.21 12.76
CA VAL A 48 -2.11 -8.18 13.81
C VAL A 48 -3.20 -7.11 13.79
N SER A 49 -4.10 -7.16 12.81
CA SER A 49 -5.20 -6.21 12.64
C SER A 49 -6.18 -6.27 13.79
N GLU A 50 -6.74 -5.11 14.12
CA GLU A 50 -7.84 -4.96 15.07
C GLU A 50 -9.09 -4.47 14.35
N LYS A 51 -10.24 -4.59 15.03
CA LYS A 51 -11.51 -4.06 14.51
C LYS A 51 -11.37 -2.57 14.28
N ILE A 52 -11.68 -2.12 13.07
CA ILE A 52 -11.63 -0.71 12.70
C ILE A 52 -12.61 0.08 13.60
N PRO A 53 -12.13 1.03 14.41
CA PRO A 53 -13.01 1.84 15.23
C PRO A 53 -13.88 2.75 14.36
N LYS A 54 -15.02 3.21 14.88
CA LYS A 54 -15.78 4.27 14.22
C LYS A 54 -14.86 5.50 14.14
N PRO A 55 -14.61 6.06 12.95
CA PRO A 55 -13.61 7.10 12.79
C PRO A 55 -14.00 8.35 13.58
N HIS A 56 -13.19 8.71 14.58
CA HIS A 56 -13.33 9.98 15.28
C HIS A 56 -12.50 11.06 14.58
N GLY A 57 -13.15 11.83 13.72
CA GLY A 57 -12.57 12.99 13.04
C GLY A 57 -12.08 12.73 11.61
N LYS A 58 -11.55 13.79 10.98
CA LYS A 58 -10.97 13.70 9.64
C LYS A 58 -9.58 13.06 9.74
N PRO A 59 -9.27 12.05 8.91
CA PRO A 59 -7.94 11.47 8.90
C PRO A 59 -6.93 12.51 8.38
N ASN A 60 -5.76 12.55 9.01
CA ASN A 60 -4.60 13.16 8.37
C ASN A 60 -4.00 12.10 7.41
N SER A 61 -4.02 12.39 6.10
CA SER A 61 -3.46 11.55 5.02
C SER A 61 -2.39 12.37 4.28
N ILE A 62 -1.32 11.85 3.67
CA ILE A 62 -1.18 10.72 2.74
C ILE A 62 0.30 10.37 2.72
N GLU A 63 0.72 9.11 2.95
CA GLU A 63 2.07 8.68 2.57
C GLU A 63 2.13 7.24 2.10
N MET A 64 2.86 7.03 0.98
CA MET A 64 3.25 5.70 0.49
C MET A 64 4.14 5.05 1.53
N VAL A 65 3.68 3.99 2.18
CA VAL A 65 4.51 3.25 3.13
C VAL A 65 5.26 2.13 2.42
N PHE A 66 6.55 2.04 2.74
CA PHE A 66 7.37 0.90 2.39
C PHE A 66 7.33 -0.06 3.55
N TYR A 67 7.04 -1.31 3.21
CA TYR A 67 6.98 -2.40 4.17
C TYR A 67 8.22 -3.26 3.99
N TRP A 68 8.80 -3.73 5.09
CA TRP A 68 9.73 -4.82 5.01
C TRP A 68 9.72 -5.74 6.22
N LYS A 69 10.14 -6.99 5.98
CA LYS A 69 10.26 -8.04 6.99
C LYS A 69 11.72 -8.29 7.34
N ASN A 70 11.99 -8.46 8.63
CA ASN A 70 13.25 -9.00 9.18
C ASN A 70 14.55 -8.25 8.82
N CYS A 71 14.48 -7.00 8.38
CA CYS A 71 15.66 -6.21 8.02
C CYS A 71 15.65 -4.85 8.72
N PRO A 72 16.80 -4.29 9.11
CA PRO A 72 16.87 -2.98 9.74
C PRO A 72 16.60 -1.83 8.76
N SER A 73 16.65 -2.09 7.44
CA SER A 73 16.35 -1.10 6.40
C SER A 73 16.04 -1.74 5.04
N TYR A 74 15.40 -0.99 4.14
CA TYR A 74 15.13 -1.38 2.75
C TYR A 74 16.38 -1.85 1.97
N LYS A 75 17.56 -1.28 2.26
CA LYS A 75 18.81 -1.66 1.57
C LYS A 75 19.12 -3.17 1.70
N TYR A 76 18.62 -3.81 2.76
CA TYR A 76 18.91 -5.20 3.07
C TYR A 76 17.71 -6.13 2.84
N SER A 77 16.54 -5.61 2.42
CA SER A 77 15.36 -6.44 2.17
C SER A 77 15.44 -7.15 0.81
N THR A 78 14.86 -8.35 0.71
CA THR A 78 14.59 -8.99 -0.58
C THR A 78 13.28 -8.50 -1.18
N GLU A 79 13.01 -8.77 -2.47
CA GLU A 79 11.76 -8.37 -3.13
C GLU A 79 10.50 -8.90 -2.44
N LYS A 80 10.58 -10.07 -1.78
CA LYS A 80 9.45 -10.67 -1.05
C LYS A 80 9.29 -10.12 0.36
N ASP A 81 10.36 -9.56 0.90
CA ASP A 81 10.37 -8.80 2.15
C ASP A 81 10.07 -7.34 1.89
N TYR A 82 9.52 -6.99 0.73
CA TYR A 82 9.23 -5.61 0.39
C TYR A 82 7.87 -5.48 -0.27
N TRP A 83 7.05 -4.59 0.26
CA TRP A 83 5.79 -4.24 -0.37
C TRP A 83 5.63 -2.74 -0.48
N ASN A 84 5.24 -2.29 -1.66
CA ASN A 84 5.05 -0.89 -1.98
C ASN A 84 3.55 -0.57 -2.00
N SER A 85 3.20 0.64 -1.53
CA SER A 85 1.91 1.27 -1.74
C SER A 85 0.77 0.75 -0.86
N MET A 86 0.63 1.39 0.30
CA MET A 86 -0.64 1.56 0.98
C MET A 86 -0.71 2.97 1.55
N ALA A 87 -1.91 3.54 1.54
CA ALA A 87 -2.14 4.85 2.14
C ALA A 87 -2.40 4.65 3.63
N ILE A 88 -1.58 5.23 4.49
CA ILE A 88 -1.85 5.22 5.92
C ILE A 88 -2.64 6.46 6.31
N HIS A 89 -3.68 6.24 7.10
CA HIS A 89 -4.49 7.25 7.75
C HIS A 89 -4.22 7.18 9.24
N CYS A 90 -3.72 8.28 9.81
CA CYS A 90 -3.45 8.35 11.24
C CYS A 90 -4.71 8.83 11.96
N PHE A 91 -5.15 8.09 12.96
CA PHE A 91 -6.24 8.42 13.87
C PHE A 91 -5.71 8.54 15.31
N LYS A 92 -6.54 9.04 16.23
CA LYS A 92 -6.15 9.14 17.64
C LYS A 92 -5.88 7.77 18.25
N GLU A 93 -6.63 6.77 17.82
CA GLU A 93 -6.63 5.42 18.36
C GLU A 93 -5.55 4.52 17.72
N GLY A 94 -5.04 4.90 16.55
CA GLY A 94 -4.08 4.07 15.82
C GLY A 94 -3.90 4.43 14.35
N LEU A 95 -3.32 3.49 13.61
CA LEU A 95 -3.07 3.57 12.18
C LEU A 95 -4.09 2.75 11.40
N LEU A 96 -4.73 3.38 10.42
CA LEU A 96 -5.51 2.68 9.39
C LEU A 96 -4.71 2.58 8.11
N VAL A 97 -4.32 1.37 7.76
CA VAL A 97 -3.66 1.03 6.51
C VAL A 97 -4.73 0.78 5.45
N LYS A 98 -4.83 1.70 4.48
CA LYS A 98 -5.73 1.57 3.34
C LYS A 98 -5.03 0.91 2.16
N ARG A 99 -5.79 0.02 1.53
CA ARG A 99 -5.44 -0.66 0.29
C ARG A 99 -5.07 0.33 -0.83
N SER A 100 -4.12 -0.09 -1.66
CA SER A 100 -3.91 0.50 -2.99
C SER A 100 -5.16 0.29 -3.86
N PHE A 101 -5.35 1.12 -4.89
CA PHE A 101 -6.49 1.02 -5.81
C PHE A 101 -6.62 -0.37 -6.46
N PHE A 102 -5.50 -1.03 -6.74
CA PHE A 102 -5.45 -2.39 -7.32
C PHE A 102 -5.85 -3.51 -6.35
N LEU A 103 -6.06 -3.18 -5.07
CA LEU A 103 -6.38 -4.10 -3.97
C LEU A 103 -7.81 -3.90 -3.44
N PHE A 104 -8.72 -3.42 -4.28
CA PHE A 104 -10.08 -3.02 -3.87
C PHE A 104 -10.93 -4.15 -3.23
N TRP A 105 -10.54 -5.41 -3.34
CA TRP A 105 -11.20 -6.54 -2.67
C TRP A 105 -10.78 -6.73 -1.20
N ARG A 106 -9.68 -6.13 -0.77
CA ARG A 106 -9.15 -6.31 0.60
C ARG A 106 -9.72 -5.31 1.57
N GLU A 107 -10.11 -5.74 2.75
CA GLU A 107 -10.51 -4.82 3.80
C GLU A 107 -9.32 -3.99 4.29
N PRO A 108 -9.49 -2.70 4.61
CA PRO A 108 -8.47 -1.92 5.30
C PRO A 108 -8.09 -2.56 6.65
N ILE A 109 -6.86 -2.32 7.10
CA ILE A 109 -6.35 -2.88 8.35
C ILE A 109 -6.13 -1.76 9.35
N PHE A 110 -6.58 -1.95 10.59
CA PHE A 110 -6.35 -1.02 11.68
C PHE A 110 -5.39 -1.62 12.72
N ILE A 111 -4.47 -0.81 13.23
CA ILE A 111 -3.47 -1.20 14.22
C ILE A 111 -3.42 -0.10 15.29
N SER A 112 -3.70 -0.45 16.54
CA SER A 112 -3.68 0.50 17.65
C SER A 112 -2.27 0.99 17.99
N TRP A 113 -2.15 2.19 18.57
CA TRP A 113 -0.85 2.72 19.00
C TRP A 113 -0.19 1.86 20.07
N SER A 114 -0.99 1.24 20.96
CA SER A 114 -0.52 0.27 21.94
C SER A 114 0.33 -0.89 21.35
N ARG A 115 0.10 -1.25 20.08
CA ARG A 115 0.83 -2.30 19.35
C ARG A 115 2.03 -1.78 18.57
N ILE A 116 2.32 -0.50 18.61
CA ILE A 116 3.39 0.12 17.82
C ILE A 116 4.52 0.55 18.75
N GLU A 117 5.76 0.37 18.29
CA GLU A 117 6.95 0.85 18.98
C GLU A 117 7.83 1.69 18.03
N GLU A 118 8.47 2.72 18.58
CA GLU A 118 9.48 3.52 17.89
C GLU A 118 10.82 2.77 17.91
N LYS A 119 11.45 2.57 16.75
CA LYS A 119 12.73 1.84 16.67
C LYS A 119 13.84 2.64 16.02
N HIS A 120 13.70 2.98 14.74
CA HIS A 120 14.86 3.44 13.96
C HIS A 120 14.55 4.56 12.96
N ASN A 121 15.60 5.30 12.62
CA ASN A 121 15.57 6.33 11.60
C ASN A 121 16.05 5.73 10.29
N PHE A 122 15.20 5.73 9.27
CA PHE A 122 15.57 5.31 7.94
C PHE A 122 15.66 6.52 7.02
N ARG A 123 16.88 6.98 6.73
CA ARG A 123 17.11 8.04 5.75
C ARG A 123 17.20 7.42 4.35
N ALA A 124 16.08 7.40 3.62
CA ALA A 124 16.17 7.35 2.16
C ALA A 124 16.63 8.72 1.65
N TRP A 125 17.52 8.75 0.66
CA TRP A 125 18.12 9.98 0.13
C TRP A 125 17.10 11.02 -0.38
N ILE A 126 15.87 10.59 -0.67
CA ILE A 126 14.80 11.41 -1.27
C ILE A 126 13.74 11.86 -0.25
N ALA A 127 13.62 11.23 0.92
CA ALA A 127 12.65 11.60 1.95
C ALA A 127 13.16 11.24 3.36
N LYS A 128 13.09 12.20 4.30
CA LYS A 128 13.36 11.94 5.72
C LYS A 128 12.24 11.07 6.28
N ARG A 129 12.52 9.79 6.49
CA ARG A 129 11.54 8.82 6.98
C ARG A 129 11.98 8.19 8.31
N ARG A 130 11.01 7.72 9.07
CA ARG A 130 11.13 7.03 10.36
C ARG A 130 10.43 5.68 10.26
N ALA A 131 10.97 4.70 10.97
CA ALA A 131 10.43 3.35 11.02
C ALA A 131 9.64 3.15 12.32
N LEU A 132 8.38 2.75 12.18
CA LEU A 132 7.56 2.22 13.27
C LEU A 132 7.53 0.71 13.17
N GLN A 133 7.67 -0.01 14.28
CA GLN A 133 7.58 -1.47 14.33
C GLN A 133 6.27 -1.88 15.01
N ILE A 134 5.66 -2.96 14.54
CA ILE A 134 4.55 -3.60 15.26
C ILE A 134 5.17 -4.52 16.32
N LYS A 135 4.84 -4.29 17.59
CA LYS A 135 5.33 -5.07 18.74
C LYS A 135 5.18 -6.57 18.48
N ASN A 136 6.21 -7.33 18.84
CA ASN A 136 6.29 -8.79 18.67
C ASN A 136 6.27 -9.27 17.20
N THR A 137 6.51 -8.39 16.23
CA THR A 137 6.70 -8.77 14.82
C THR A 137 7.93 -8.11 14.24
N SER A 138 8.47 -8.64 13.15
CA SER A 138 9.53 -7.99 12.38
C SER A 138 8.99 -7.09 11.26
N LEU A 139 7.74 -6.62 11.36
CA LEU A 139 7.10 -5.76 10.38
C LEU A 139 7.33 -4.28 10.69
N TYR A 140 7.72 -3.53 9.66
CA TYR A 140 8.02 -2.12 9.77
C TYR A 140 7.16 -1.26 8.85
N PHE A 141 6.74 -0.09 9.34
CA PHE A 141 6.19 0.99 8.54
C PHE A 141 7.24 2.07 8.36
N SER A 142 7.54 2.45 7.12
CA SER A 142 8.20 3.72 6.87
C SER A 142 7.18 4.86 6.76
N ILE A 143 7.29 5.87 7.60
CA ILE A 143 6.50 7.12 7.52
C ILE A 143 7.46 8.31 7.45
N THR A 144 7.06 9.45 6.91
CA THR A 144 7.90 10.65 6.93
C THR A 144 8.03 11.20 8.33
N GLU A 145 9.01 12.08 8.50
CA GLU A 145 9.22 12.83 9.74
C GLU A 145 7.98 13.60 10.20
N SER A 146 7.22 14.24 9.30
CA SER A 146 6.05 15.04 9.70
C SER A 146 4.92 14.17 10.23
N SER A 147 4.64 13.06 9.54
CA SER A 147 3.70 12.05 10.04
C SER A 147 4.20 11.43 11.34
N TYR A 148 5.49 11.10 11.44
CA TYR A 148 6.10 10.55 12.65
C TYR A 148 5.97 11.48 13.86
N GLN A 149 6.22 12.78 13.72
CA GLN A 149 6.08 13.73 14.83
C GLN A 149 4.63 13.83 15.34
N GLN A 150 3.65 13.60 14.47
CA GLN A 150 2.24 13.54 14.87
C GLN A 150 1.91 12.19 15.54
N CYS A 151 2.37 11.08 14.95
CA CYS A 151 2.16 9.73 15.47
C CYS A 151 2.87 9.51 16.81
N GLY A 152 4.13 9.96 16.93
CA GLY A 152 4.98 9.79 18.11
C GLY A 152 4.51 10.60 19.33
N LYS A 153 3.71 11.66 19.14
CA LYS A 153 2.97 12.27 20.25
C LYS A 153 1.91 11.32 20.79
N MET A 154 1.13 10.70 19.91
CA MET A 154 0.06 9.76 20.27
C MET A 154 0.60 8.46 20.88
N VAL A 155 1.73 7.95 20.38
CA VAL A 155 2.40 6.76 20.96
C VAL A 155 2.92 7.02 22.37
N LYS A 156 3.40 8.23 22.68
CA LYS A 156 3.89 8.61 24.01
C LYS A 156 2.78 8.92 25.01
N ASP A 157 1.61 9.33 24.54
CA ASP A 157 0.45 9.62 25.39
C ASP A 157 -0.26 8.33 25.87
N GLU A 158 -0.03 7.17 25.22
CA GLU A 158 -0.60 5.86 25.58
C GLU A 158 0.37 4.91 26.33
N SER A 159 1.65 5.28 26.46
CA SER A 159 2.71 4.49 27.12
C SER A 159 2.92 4.90 28.58
#